data_AF-F8Q7K2-F1
#
_entry.id   AF-F8Q7K2-F1
#
_cell.length_a   1.000
_cell.length_b   1.000
_cell.length_c   1.000
_cell.angle_alpha   90.00
_cell.angle_beta   90.00
_cell.angle_gamma   90.00
#
_symmetry.space_group_name_H-M   'P 1'
#
loop_
_entity.id
_entity.type
_entity.pdbx_description
1 polymer ?
#
loop_
_entity_poly.entity_id
_entity_poly.type
_entity_poly.pdbx_seq_one_letter_code
_entity_poly.pdbx_strand_id
1 'polypeptide(L)'
;MIVLIPYVRETFRRHLSPNQAVMLVEFDKLKRDFQEHQNEIHSKLIAIMGDRISAHVKSLQAVNWDALKQGQGINDYMDLLTKETVTLHKVLSRYLSAPVVEYVMTQVFAAINHRLSEEYAAIELPSQEAKDRLLADARYLHQKFSGLKNVGAPTNMLETVC
;
A
#
# COMPACT_ATOMS: atom_id res chain seq x y z
N MET A 1 -2.63 -6.68 22.04
CA MET A 1 -3.27 -5.88 23.12
C MET A 1 -4.79 -6.01 23.10
N ILE A 2 -5.48 -5.77 21.97
CA ILE A 2 -6.95 -5.92 21.86
C ILE A 2 -7.48 -7.32 22.23
N VAL A 3 -6.70 -8.37 21.96
CA VAL A 3 -7.05 -9.77 22.27
C VAL A 3 -7.20 -10.04 23.78
N LEU A 4 -6.59 -9.21 24.64
CA LEU A 4 -6.66 -9.37 26.09
C LEU A 4 -7.92 -8.73 26.70
N ILE A 5 -8.50 -7.73 26.03
CA ILE A 5 -9.69 -7.00 26.51
C ILE A 5 -10.83 -7.95 26.91
N PRO A 6 -11.24 -8.95 26.10
CA PRO A 6 -12.33 -9.86 26.50
C PRO A 6 -11.99 -10.70 27.74
N TYR A 7 -10.73 -11.13 27.92
CA TYR A 7 -10.30 -11.91 29.09
C TYR A 7 -10.24 -11.06 30.35
N VAL A 8 -9.73 -9.84 30.24
CA VAL A 8 -9.71 -8.86 31.34
C VAL A 8 -11.15 -8.51 31.72
N ARG A 9 -12.00 -8.18 30.73
CA ARG A 9 -13.44 -7.91 30.93
C ARG A 9 -14.14 -9.06 31.64
N GLU A 10 -13.89 -10.29 31.22
CA GLU A 10 -14.48 -11.48 31.84
C GLU A 10 -13.98 -11.68 33.28
N THR A 11 -12.71 -11.40 33.54
CA THR A 11 -12.14 -11.44 34.90
C THR A 11 -12.83 -10.44 35.81
N PHE A 12 -12.99 -9.19 35.37
CA PHE A 12 -13.72 -8.16 36.13
C PHE A 12 -15.19 -8.54 36.31
N ARG A 13 -15.88 -9.01 35.27
CA ARG A 13 -17.29 -9.41 35.34
C ARG A 13 -17.56 -10.41 36.48
N ARG A 14 -16.62 -11.33 36.75
CA ARG A 14 -16.76 -12.34 37.82
C ARG A 14 -16.58 -11.78 39.23
N HIS A 15 -15.98 -10.60 39.38
CA HIS A 15 -15.63 -10.01 40.68
C HIS A 15 -16.36 -8.68 40.97
N LEU A 16 -17.06 -8.11 39.99
CA LEU A 16 -17.82 -6.87 40.16
C LEU A 16 -19.22 -7.15 40.73
N SER A 17 -19.66 -6.29 41.65
CA SER A 17 -21.05 -6.26 42.11
C SER A 17 -21.99 -5.71 41.03
N PRO A 18 -23.32 -5.94 41.12
CA PRO A 18 -24.29 -5.43 40.14
C PRO A 18 -24.20 -3.92 39.90
N ASN A 19 -23.93 -3.14 40.96
CA ASN A 19 -23.78 -1.68 40.86
C ASN A 19 -22.50 -1.26 40.12
N GLN A 20 -21.49 -2.12 40.06
CA GLN A 20 -20.22 -1.85 39.38
C GLN A 20 -20.18 -2.44 37.96
N ALA A 21 -21.16 -3.26 37.59
CA ALA A 21 -21.22 -3.92 36.28
C ALA A 21 -21.26 -2.94 35.10
N VAL A 22 -21.70 -1.69 35.33
CA VAL A 22 -21.66 -0.60 34.34
C VAL A 22 -20.24 -0.35 33.80
N MET A 23 -19.20 -0.59 34.59
CA MET A 23 -17.80 -0.42 34.18
C MET A 23 -17.38 -1.39 33.06
N LEU A 24 -18.11 -2.50 32.84
CA LEU A 24 -17.85 -3.41 31.73
C LEU A 24 -18.09 -2.74 30.36
N VAL A 25 -18.96 -1.73 30.30
CA VAL A 25 -19.22 -0.93 29.10
C VAL A 25 -17.99 -0.12 28.70
N GLU A 26 -17.17 0.33 29.66
CA GLU A 26 -15.94 1.06 29.40
C GLU A 26 -14.89 0.20 28.69
N PHE A 27 -14.84 -1.11 28.96
CA PHE A 27 -13.95 -2.03 28.21
C PHE A 27 -14.42 -2.19 26.76
N ASP A 28 -15.73 -2.26 26.55
CA ASP A 28 -16.30 -2.36 25.21
C ASP A 28 -16.09 -1.07 24.42
N LYS A 29 -16.18 0.10 25.09
CA LYS A 29 -15.84 1.40 24.53
C LYS A 29 -14.35 1.50 24.19
N LEU A 30 -13.45 1.20 25.13
CA LEU A 30 -12.01 1.21 24.92
C LEU A 30 -11.59 0.31 23.74
N LYS A 31 -12.23 -0.84 23.59
CA LYS A 31 -12.00 -1.73 22.44
C LYS A 31 -12.35 -1.03 21.12
N ARG A 32 -13.52 -0.39 21.04
CA ARG A 32 -13.96 0.34 19.83
C ARG A 32 -13.03 1.51 19.53
N ASP A 33 -12.74 2.35 20.52
CA ASP A 33 -11.86 3.51 20.38
C ASP A 33 -10.47 3.10 19.86
N PHE A 34 -9.92 1.98 20.37
CA PHE A 34 -8.66 1.43 19.89
C PHE A 34 -8.73 0.95 18.43
N GLN A 35 -9.82 0.29 18.03
CA GLN A 35 -10.01 -0.18 16.66
C GLN A 35 -10.19 0.99 15.69
N GLU A 36 -10.98 1.99 16.06
CA GLU A 36 -11.17 3.22 15.29
C GLU A 36 -9.83 3.94 15.10
N HIS A 37 -9.04 4.10 16.16
CA HIS A 37 -7.73 4.72 16.06
C HIS A 37 -6.77 3.94 15.14
N GLN A 38 -6.75 2.61 15.22
CA GLN A 38 -5.97 1.77 14.30
C GLN A 38 -6.41 1.99 12.84
N ASN A 39 -7.72 2.01 12.58
CA ASN A 39 -8.26 2.26 11.24
C ASN A 39 -7.90 3.65 10.73
N GLU A 40 -7.95 4.70 11.57
CA GLU A 40 -7.51 6.04 11.20
C GLU A 40 -6.03 6.07 10.80
N ILE A 41 -5.17 5.36 11.53
CA ILE A 41 -3.74 5.25 11.18
C ILE A 41 -3.58 4.57 9.82
N HIS A 42 -4.27 3.46 9.58
CA HIS A 42 -4.22 2.74 8.30
C HIS A 42 -4.68 3.62 7.14
N SER A 43 -5.80 4.34 7.30
CA SER A 43 -6.32 5.27 6.31
C SER A 43 -5.32 6.39 6.00
N LYS A 44 -4.64 6.94 7.02
CA LYS A 44 -3.61 7.97 6.83
C LYS A 44 -2.40 7.44 6.06
N LEU A 45 -1.95 6.21 6.34
CA LEU A 45 -0.86 5.56 5.61
C LEU A 45 -1.21 5.38 4.12
N ILE A 46 -2.44 4.95 3.83
CA ILE A 46 -2.93 4.80 2.46
C ILE A 46 -3.00 6.15 1.75
N ALA A 47 -3.53 7.19 2.42
CA ALA A 47 -3.62 8.54 1.84
C ALA A 47 -2.24 9.13 1.50
N ILE A 48 -1.27 9.03 2.41
CA ILE A 48 0.12 9.48 2.18
C ILE A 48 0.73 8.76 0.97
N MET A 49 0.48 7.46 0.83
CA MET A 49 0.93 6.72 -0.35
C MET A 49 0.21 7.16 -1.63
N GLY A 50 -1.09 7.48 -1.56
CA GLY A 50 -1.83 8.07 -2.67
C GLY A 50 -1.19 9.37 -3.18
N ASP A 51 -0.78 10.26 -2.27
CA ASP A 51 -0.08 11.49 -2.62
C ASP A 51 1.28 11.23 -3.26
N ARG A 52 2.04 10.25 -2.73
CA ARG A 52 3.32 9.81 -3.28
C ARG A 52 3.17 9.24 -4.69
N ILE A 53 2.19 8.37 -4.91
CA ILE A 53 1.87 7.80 -6.24
C ILE A 53 1.54 8.93 -7.22
N SER A 54 0.75 9.91 -6.79
CA SER A 54 0.40 11.07 -7.63
C SER A 54 1.62 11.90 -8.02
N ALA A 55 2.63 12.01 -7.15
CA ALA A 55 3.90 12.65 -7.48
C ALA A 55 4.70 11.85 -8.53
N HIS A 56 4.76 10.52 -8.39
CA HIS A 56 5.44 9.65 -9.37
C HIS A 56 4.74 9.64 -10.73
N VAL A 57 3.41 9.73 -10.76
CA VAL A 57 2.63 9.91 -12.01
C VAL A 57 3.02 11.20 -12.73
N LYS A 58 3.18 12.32 -12.01
CA LYS A 58 3.65 13.57 -12.62
C LYS A 58 5.07 13.41 -13.19
N SER A 59 5.93 12.65 -12.53
CA SER A 59 7.26 12.34 -13.06
C SER A 59 7.21 11.43 -14.29
N LEU A 60 6.27 10.47 -14.35
CA LEU A 60 5.98 9.67 -15.54
C LEU A 60 5.52 10.53 -16.72
N GLN A 61 4.59 11.46 -16.49
CA GLN A 61 4.10 12.38 -17.52
C GLN A 61 5.20 13.29 -18.09
N ALA A 62 6.26 13.56 -17.32
CA ALA A 62 7.41 14.34 -17.74
C ALA A 62 8.46 13.52 -18.51
N VAL A 63 8.29 12.20 -18.66
CA VAL A 63 9.23 11.36 -19.40
C VAL A 63 9.16 11.70 -20.89
N ASN A 64 10.33 12.02 -21.47
CA ASN A 64 10.46 12.17 -22.90
C ASN A 64 10.58 10.79 -23.57
N TRP A 65 9.53 10.39 -24.29
CA TRP A 65 9.43 9.12 -25.01
C TRP A 65 10.01 9.17 -26.43
N ASP A 66 10.17 10.37 -27.01
CA ASP A 66 10.81 10.57 -28.32
C ASP A 66 12.34 10.48 -28.24
N ALA A 67 12.91 10.80 -27.09
CA ALA A 67 14.34 10.71 -26.88
C ALA A 67 14.79 9.27 -26.58
N LEU A 68 15.91 8.87 -27.18
CA LEU A 68 16.65 7.71 -26.70
C LEU A 68 17.02 7.93 -25.24
N LYS A 69 16.75 6.92 -24.41
CA LYS A 69 17.09 6.98 -22.99
C LYS A 69 18.61 7.16 -22.85
N GLN A 70 19.03 8.23 -22.19
CA GLN A 70 20.42 8.40 -21.81
C GLN A 70 20.70 7.53 -20.58
N GLY A 71 21.32 6.37 -20.81
CA GLY A 71 21.61 5.37 -19.78
C GLY A 71 20.84 4.06 -19.95
N GLN A 72 21.30 3.00 -19.29
CA GLN A 72 20.62 1.71 -19.27
C GLN A 72 19.53 1.68 -18.20
N GLY A 73 18.40 1.04 -18.49
CA GLY A 73 17.47 0.54 -17.46
C GLY A 73 16.13 1.26 -17.33
N ILE A 74 15.51 1.06 -16.17
CA ILE A 74 14.16 1.48 -15.74
C ILE A 74 14.08 2.99 -15.54
N ASN A 75 12.96 3.63 -15.86
CA ASN A 75 12.78 5.09 -15.69
C ASN A 75 12.78 5.47 -14.20
N ASP A 76 13.31 6.67 -13.89
CA ASP A 76 13.55 7.09 -12.51
C ASP A 76 12.27 7.13 -11.67
N TYR A 77 11.14 7.52 -12.26
CA TYR A 77 9.84 7.50 -11.58
C TYR A 77 9.50 6.09 -11.09
N MET A 78 9.78 5.07 -11.91
CA MET A 78 9.44 3.68 -11.62
C MET A 78 10.38 3.09 -10.57
N ASP A 79 11.68 3.38 -10.68
CA ASP A 79 12.65 2.95 -9.67
C ASP A 79 12.35 3.57 -8.30
N LEU A 80 12.06 4.87 -8.26
CA LEU A 80 11.75 5.57 -7.00
C LEU A 80 10.42 5.11 -6.40
N LEU A 81 9.35 5.02 -7.19
CA LEU A 81 8.06 4.48 -6.76
C LEU A 81 8.22 3.09 -6.12
N THR A 82 8.99 2.23 -6.78
CA THR A 82 9.24 0.87 -6.31
C THR A 82 10.03 0.86 -5.00
N LYS A 83 11.09 1.67 -4.90
CA LYS A 83 11.90 1.79 -3.68
C LYS A 83 11.10 2.32 -2.49
N GLU A 84 10.29 3.36 -2.68
CA GLU A 84 9.43 3.91 -1.63
C GLU A 84 8.38 2.88 -1.18
N THR A 85 7.77 2.15 -2.11
CA THR A 85 6.75 1.12 -1.79
C THR A 85 7.36 -0.08 -1.05
N VAL A 86 8.56 -0.53 -1.44
CA VAL A 86 9.30 -1.59 -0.72
C VAL A 86 9.70 -1.11 0.69
N THR A 87 10.07 0.16 0.83
CA THR A 87 10.42 0.74 2.14
C THR A 87 9.21 0.81 3.05
N LEU A 88 8.05 1.21 2.52
CA LEU A 88 6.78 1.14 3.24
C LEU A 88 6.51 -0.28 3.74
N HIS A 89 6.54 -1.29 2.86
CA HIS A 89 6.31 -2.69 3.24
C HIS A 89 7.23 -3.14 4.38
N LYS A 90 8.52 -2.81 4.32
CA LYS A 90 9.50 -3.13 5.37
C LYS A 90 9.15 -2.46 6.70
N VAL A 91 8.77 -1.18 6.67
CA VAL A 91 8.38 -0.43 7.87
C VAL A 91 7.11 -1.01 8.47
N LEU A 92 6.06 -1.24 7.67
CA LEU A 92 4.81 -1.82 8.15
C LEU A 92 5.02 -3.22 8.72
N SER A 93 5.78 -4.07 8.03
CA SER A 93 6.10 -5.43 8.48
C SER A 93 6.88 -5.49 9.79
N ARG A 94 7.58 -4.40 10.16
CA ARG A 94 8.32 -4.33 11.42
C ARG A 94 7.41 -4.05 12.63
N TYR A 95 6.29 -3.35 12.44
CA TYR A 95 5.48 -2.83 13.54
C TYR A 95 4.05 -3.37 13.57
N LEU A 96 3.54 -3.87 12.44
CA LEU A 96 2.16 -4.31 12.29
C LEU A 96 2.10 -5.83 12.07
N SER A 97 0.94 -6.42 12.37
CA SER A 97 0.69 -7.84 12.12
C SER A 97 0.55 -8.12 10.63
N ALA A 98 0.87 -9.34 10.21
CA ALA A 98 0.78 -9.73 8.80
C ALA A 98 -0.58 -9.42 8.15
N PRO A 99 -1.75 -9.66 8.78
CA PRO A 99 -3.04 -9.31 8.18
C PRO A 99 -3.23 -7.79 7.97
N VAL A 100 -2.67 -6.96 8.85
CA VAL A 100 -2.76 -5.50 8.73
C VAL A 100 -1.84 -5.02 7.60
N VAL A 101 -0.62 -5.57 7.52
CA VAL A 101 0.30 -5.28 6.41
C VAL A 101 -0.33 -5.66 5.08
N GLU A 102 -0.91 -6.86 5.00
CA GLU A 102 -1.62 -7.35 3.82
C GLU A 102 -2.75 -6.40 3.41
N TYR A 103 -3.59 -5.99 4.36
CA TYR A 103 -4.67 -5.04 4.12
C TYR A 103 -4.17 -3.71 3.55
N VAL A 104 -3.23 -3.05 4.22
CA VAL A 104 -2.70 -1.74 3.79
C VAL A 104 -2.01 -1.85 2.43
N MET A 105 -1.16 -2.86 2.24
CA MET A 105 -0.40 -3.03 1.00
C MET A 105 -1.30 -3.37 -0.18
N THR A 106 -2.38 -4.13 0.02
CA THR A 106 -3.37 -4.40 -1.03
C THR A 106 -4.01 -3.11 -1.54
N GLN A 107 -4.37 -2.19 -0.64
CA GLN A 107 -4.93 -0.88 -1.02
C GLN A 107 -3.90 -0.02 -1.77
N VAL A 108 -2.64 -0.03 -1.32
CA VAL A 108 -1.55 0.69 -1.98
C VAL A 108 -1.28 0.15 -3.39
N PHE A 109 -1.21 -1.18 -3.56
CA PHE A 109 -1.02 -1.79 -4.88
C PHE A 109 -2.19 -1.52 -5.83
N ALA A 110 -3.42 -1.58 -5.33
CA ALA A 110 -4.59 -1.22 -6.13
C ALA A 110 -4.51 0.24 -6.62
N ALA A 111 -4.11 1.18 -5.75
CA ALA A 111 -3.92 2.58 -6.12
C ALA A 111 -2.80 2.77 -7.15
N ILE A 112 -1.66 2.09 -6.99
CA ILE A 112 -0.55 2.11 -7.96
C ILE A 112 -1.03 1.60 -9.32
N ASN A 113 -1.64 0.41 -9.35
CA ASN A 113 -2.10 -0.22 -10.58
C ASN A 113 -3.14 0.64 -11.30
N HIS A 114 -4.10 1.22 -10.57
CA HIS A 114 -5.11 2.08 -11.14
C HIS A 114 -4.48 3.30 -11.80
N ARG A 115 -3.67 4.05 -11.04
CA ARG A 115 -3.04 5.28 -11.53
C ARG A 115 -2.08 5.05 -12.68
N LEU A 116 -1.24 4.02 -12.61
CA LEU A 116 -0.33 3.71 -13.71
C LEU A 116 -1.07 3.21 -14.95
N SER A 117 -2.11 2.38 -14.80
CA SER A 117 -2.93 1.92 -15.93
C SER A 117 -3.59 3.08 -16.67
N GLU A 118 -4.17 4.03 -15.92
CA GLU A 118 -4.78 5.24 -16.50
C GLU A 118 -3.79 6.03 -17.35
N GLU A 119 -2.58 6.25 -16.82
CA GLU A 119 -1.55 7.03 -17.50
C GLU A 119 -0.95 6.27 -18.68
N TYR A 120 -0.66 4.97 -18.52
CA TYR A 120 -0.10 4.15 -19.60
C TYR A 120 -1.03 4.09 -20.80
N ALA A 121 -2.34 4.02 -20.58
CA ALA A 121 -3.33 4.05 -21.66
C ALA A 121 -3.41 5.42 -22.38
N ALA A 122 -2.95 6.50 -21.74
CA ALA A 122 -3.00 7.86 -22.28
C ALA A 122 -1.68 8.30 -22.94
N ILE A 123 -0.57 7.59 -22.72
CA ILE A 123 0.74 7.94 -23.28
C ILE A 123 0.80 7.55 -24.77
N GLU A 124 1.13 8.52 -25.62
CA GLU A 124 1.50 8.25 -27.01
C GLU A 124 2.97 7.79 -27.06
N LEU A 125 3.18 6.56 -27.53
CA LEU A 125 4.51 5.94 -27.63
C LEU A 125 4.97 5.99 -29.11
N PRO A 126 5.92 6.88 -29.46
CA PRO A 126 6.25 7.20 -30.87
C PRO A 126 7.06 6.10 -31.57
N SER A 127 7.66 5.17 -30.83
CA SER A 127 8.53 4.12 -31.37
C SER A 127 8.40 2.80 -30.63
N GLN A 128 8.92 1.72 -31.23
CA GLN A 128 8.96 0.41 -30.56
C GLN A 128 9.86 0.44 -29.33
N GLU A 129 10.96 1.20 -29.38
CA GLU A 129 11.87 1.39 -28.25
C GLU A 129 11.16 2.09 -27.07
N ALA A 130 10.26 3.03 -27.33
CA ALA A 130 9.45 3.67 -26.29
C ALA A 130 8.50 2.67 -25.61
N LYS A 131 7.87 1.78 -26.39
CA LYS A 131 7.03 0.69 -25.87
C LYS A 131 7.84 -0.29 -25.03
N ASP A 132 9.00 -0.72 -25.53
CA ASP A 132 9.87 -1.65 -24.82
C ASP A 132 10.38 -1.05 -23.49
N ARG A 133 10.64 0.27 -23.46
CA ARG A 133 10.98 1.00 -22.23
C ARG A 133 9.83 1.00 -21.22
N LEU A 134 8.60 1.29 -21.65
CA LEU A 134 7.43 1.27 -20.76
C LEU A 134 7.15 -0.15 -20.22
N LEU A 135 7.24 -1.14 -21.09
CA LEU A 135 7.09 -2.55 -20.73
C LEU A 135 8.17 -3.01 -19.73
N ALA A 136 9.40 -2.53 -19.87
CA ALA A 136 10.47 -2.79 -18.92
C ALA A 136 10.15 -2.21 -17.52
N ASP A 137 9.58 -1.00 -17.46
CA ASP A 137 9.12 -0.41 -16.20
C ASP A 137 8.04 -1.26 -15.53
N ALA A 138 7.03 -1.69 -16.29
CA ALA A 138 5.95 -2.55 -15.78
C ALA A 138 6.48 -3.88 -15.22
N ARG A 139 7.38 -4.54 -15.97
CA ARG A 139 8.04 -5.79 -15.54
C ARG A 139 8.88 -5.60 -14.29
N TYR A 140 9.59 -4.48 -14.18
CA TYR A 140 10.39 -4.19 -12.98
C TYR A 140 9.51 -4.02 -11.74
N LEU A 141 8.39 -3.29 -11.86
CA LEU A 141 7.42 -3.17 -10.77
C LEU A 141 6.91 -4.55 -10.35
N HIS A 142 6.52 -5.38 -11.33
CA HIS A 142 6.02 -6.73 -11.05
C HIS A 142 7.05 -7.60 -10.34
N GLN A 143 8.29 -7.64 -10.86
CA GLN A 143 9.38 -8.38 -10.26
C GLN A 143 9.66 -7.95 -8.82
N LYS A 144 9.63 -6.65 -8.53
CA LYS A 144 9.92 -6.14 -7.18
C LYS A 144 8.80 -6.41 -6.20
N PHE A 145 7.54 -6.32 -6.62
CA PHE A 145 6.40 -6.54 -5.72
C PHE A 145 6.09 -8.01 -5.50
N SER A 146 6.33 -8.88 -6.49
CA SER A 146 6.20 -10.34 -6.32
C SER A 146 7.17 -10.92 -5.28
N GLY A 147 8.29 -10.25 -5.00
CA GLY A 147 9.23 -10.63 -3.95
C GLY A 147 8.80 -10.25 -2.52
N LEU A 148 7.68 -9.54 -2.34
CA LEU A 148 7.22 -9.09 -1.03
C LEU A 148 6.43 -10.18 -0.31
N LYS A 149 6.83 -10.49 0.93
CA LYS A 149 6.17 -11.52 1.75
C LYS A 149 4.87 -11.00 2.33
N ASN A 150 3.92 -11.92 2.53
CA ASN A 150 2.63 -11.67 3.19
C ASN A 150 1.76 -10.60 2.49
N VAL A 151 1.94 -10.42 1.19
CA VAL A 151 1.13 -9.53 0.35
C VAL A 151 0.94 -10.16 -1.03
N GLY A 152 -0.29 -10.19 -1.54
CA GLY A 152 -0.55 -10.54 -2.94
C GLY A 152 -0.40 -9.29 -3.81
N ALA A 153 0.52 -9.29 -4.78
CA ALA A 153 0.71 -8.16 -5.69
C ALA A 153 0.21 -8.51 -7.11
N PRO A 154 -1.03 -8.09 -7.49
CA PRO A 154 -1.54 -8.29 -8.84
C PRO A 154 -0.99 -7.22 -9.79
N THR A 155 0.32 -7.17 -10.00
CA THR A 155 0.99 -6.16 -10.84
C THR A 155 1.20 -6.60 -12.29
N ASN A 156 0.94 -7.87 -12.62
CA ASN A 156 1.03 -8.39 -13.98
C ASN A 156 0.06 -7.71 -14.96
N MET A 157 -0.98 -7.06 -14.47
CA MET A 157 -1.97 -6.36 -15.31
C MET A 157 -1.36 -5.20 -16.10
N LEU A 158 -0.36 -4.51 -15.56
CA LEU A 158 0.25 -3.36 -16.24
C LEU A 158 1.01 -3.77 -17.51
N GLU A 159 1.54 -5.00 -17.56
CA GLU A 159 2.20 -5.52 -18.77
C GLU A 159 1.23 -5.69 -19.95
N THR A 160 -0.09 -5.77 -19.69
CA THR A 160 -1.11 -5.91 -20.74
C THR A 160 -1.59 -4.57 -21.30
N VAL A 161 -1.32 -3.48 -20.60
CA VAL A 161 -1.72 -2.11 -21.00
C VAL A 161 -0.59 -1.39 -21.75
N CYS A 162 0.66 -1.86 -21.61
CA CYS A 162 1.85 -1.32 -22.28
C CYS A 162 2.00 -1.77 -23.73
#